data_AF-A0A3D2EL40-F1
#
_entry.id   AF-A0A3D2EL40-F1
#
_cell.length_a   1.000
_cell.length_b   1.000
_cell.length_c   1.000
_cell.angle_alpha   90.00
_cell.angle_beta   90.00
_cell.angle_gamma   90.00
#
_symmetry.space_group_name_H-M   'P 1'
#
loop_
_entity.id
_entity.type
_entity.pdbx_description
1 polymer ?
#
loop_
_entity_poly.entity_id
_entity_poly.type
_entity_poly.pdbx_seq_one_letter_code
_entity_poly.pdbx_strand_id
1 'polypeptide(L)' 'GTCLSCRRGHDMHAEDGAFPGLNIKEGGYAEYLKTSVRNLIKLPTVLAPKDVAPFSDAGLTAYRVVKKA' A
#
# COMPACT_ATOMS: atom_id res chain seq x y z
N GLY A 1 -4.90 -1.25 11.07
CA GLY A 1 -4.02 -1.61 12.20
C GLY A 1 -4.74 -2.00 13.47
N THR A 2 -5.97 -1.51 13.68
CA THR A 2 -6.71 -1.68 14.94
C THR A 2 -7.48 -3.00 15.00
N CYS A 3 -7.97 -3.47 13.85
CA CYS A 3 -8.76 -4.70 13.67
C CYS A 3 -7.96 -6.02 13.85
N LEU A 4 -8.67 -7.14 14.03
CA LEU A 4 -8.03 -8.46 14.20
C LEU A 4 -7.19 -8.88 12.99
N SER A 5 -7.73 -8.77 11.76
CA SER A 5 -7.00 -9.06 10.53
C SER A 5 -5.74 -8.22 10.42
N CYS A 6 -5.85 -6.93 10.71
CA CYS A 6 -4.76 -5.96 10.67
C CYS A 6 -3.60 -6.35 11.61
N ARG A 7 -3.90 -6.79 12.84
CA ARG A 7 -2.90 -7.20 13.83
C ARG A 7 -2.20 -8.52 13.46
N ARG A 8 -2.83 -9.34 12.62
CA ARG A 8 -2.27 -10.57 12.06
C ARG A 8 -1.47 -10.34 10.77
N GLY A 9 -1.28 -9.09 10.34
CA GLY A 9 -0.62 -8.76 9.06
C GLY A 9 -1.48 -9.06 7.84
N HIS A 10 -2.81 -9.07 8.02
CA HIS A 10 -3.80 -9.29 6.98
C HIS A 10 -4.60 -8.01 6.73
N ASP A 11 -3.91 -6.87 6.59
CA ASP A 11 -4.53 -5.55 6.42
C ASP A 11 -5.49 -5.48 5.21
N MET A 12 -5.27 -6.26 4.15
CA MET A 12 -6.17 -6.39 2.99
C MET A 12 -7.53 -7.04 3.32
N HIS A 13 -7.66 -7.69 4.48
CA HIS A 13 -8.89 -8.33 4.98
C HIS A 13 -9.49 -7.55 6.16
N ALA A 14 -9.16 -6.27 6.29
CA ALA A 14 -9.80 -5.38 7.25
C ALA A 14 -11.23 -5.07 6.79
N GLU A 15 -12.20 -5.15 7.71
CA GLU A 15 -13.60 -4.81 7.44
C GLU A 15 -13.74 -3.33 7.04
N ASP A 16 -13.14 -2.43 7.83
CA ASP A 16 -13.05 -1.00 7.54
C ASP A 16 -11.76 -0.64 6.78
N GLY A 17 -11.50 -1.35 5.70
CA GLY A 17 -10.34 -1.12 4.83
C GLY A 17 -10.38 0.23 4.11
N ALA A 18 -9.24 0.89 4.00
CA ALA A 18 -9.08 2.23 3.42
C ALA A 18 -8.06 2.19 2.28
N PHE A 19 -8.52 2.40 1.05
CA PHE A 19 -7.72 2.38 -0.19
C PHE A 19 -7.79 3.73 -0.91
N PRO A 20 -6.73 4.55 -0.80
CA PRO A 20 -6.63 5.82 -1.52
C PRO A 20 -6.79 5.63 -3.03
N GLY A 21 -7.60 6.48 -3.67
CA GLY A 21 -7.90 6.40 -5.10
C GLY A 21 -8.84 5.27 -5.50
N LEU A 22 -9.41 4.53 -4.54
CA LEU A 22 -10.44 3.53 -4.76
C LEU A 22 -11.69 3.81 -3.91
N ASN A 23 -11.76 3.28 -2.69
CA ASN A 23 -12.90 3.49 -1.80
C ASN A 23 -12.77 4.74 -0.90
N ILE A 24 -11.59 5.36 -0.89
CA ILE A 24 -11.37 6.73 -0.43
C ILE A 24 -11.22 7.62 -1.66
N LYS A 25 -11.95 8.74 -1.70
CA LYS A 25 -11.99 9.65 -2.85
C LYS A 25 -10.60 10.25 -3.15
N GLU A 26 -9.81 10.56 -2.13
CA GLU A 26 -8.46 11.10 -2.27
C GLU A 26 -7.47 10.01 -2.72
N GLY A 27 -6.63 10.32 -3.71
CA GLY A 27 -5.66 9.41 -4.29
C GLY A 27 -4.36 10.09 -4.71
N GLY A 28 -3.47 9.36 -5.38
CA GLY A 28 -2.11 9.84 -5.72
C GLY A 28 -2.04 10.84 -6.87
N TYR A 29 -3.14 11.14 -7.58
CA TYR A 29 -3.19 12.17 -8.62
C TYR A 29 -3.41 13.54 -8.01
N ALA A 30 -2.50 13.93 -7.11
CA ALA A 30 -2.49 15.18 -6.37
C ALA A 30 -1.06 15.51 -5.95
N GLU A 31 -0.79 16.76 -5.57
CA GLU A 31 0.52 17.16 -5.05
C GLU A 31 0.83 16.53 -3.69
N TYR A 32 -0.21 16.20 -2.91
CA TYR A 32 -0.10 15.62 -1.58
C TYR A 32 -1.12 14.50 -1.38
N LEU A 33 -0.69 13.45 -0.67
CA LEU A 33 -1.56 12.35 -0.24
C LEU A 33 -1.40 12.12 1.26
N LYS A 34 -2.50 12.21 1.99
CA LYS A 34 -2.55 11.86 3.42
C LYS A 34 -2.54 10.34 3.57
N THR A 35 -1.57 9.79 4.30
CA THR A 35 -1.49 8.35 4.59
C THR A 35 -0.91 8.09 5.98
N SER A 36 -1.01 6.84 6.45
CA SER A 36 -0.40 6.39 7.70
C SER A 36 1.06 6.02 7.49
N VAL A 37 1.91 6.23 8.50
CA VAL A 37 3.31 5.76 8.52
C VAL A 37 3.40 4.24 8.28
N ARG A 38 2.38 3.46 8.65
CA ARG A 38 2.32 2.01 8.41
C ARG A 38 2.27 1.63 6.91
N ASN A 39 1.85 2.54 6.05
CA ASN A 39 1.75 2.33 4.61
C ASN A 39 2.98 2.83 3.85
N LEU A 40 3.99 3.34 4.56
CA LEU A 40 5.22 3.87 3.96
C LEU A 40 6.32 2.80 3.94
N ILE A 41 7.05 2.75 2.83
CA ILE A 41 8.28 1.98 2.69
C ILE A 41 9.41 2.97 2.42
N LYS A 42 10.54 2.79 3.11
CA LYS A 42 11.72 3.62 2.89
C LYS A 42 12.32 3.29 1.53
N LEU A 43 12.36 4.29 0.64
CA LEU A 43 13.05 4.16 -0.64
C LEU A 43 14.56 4.41 -0.45
N PRO A 44 15.43 3.56 -1.01
CA PRO A 44 16.84 3.87 -1.18
C PRO A 44 17.03 5.17 -1.97
N THR A 45 18.03 5.97 -1.60
CA THR A 45 18.30 7.26 -2.25
C THR A 45 18.77 7.14 -3.71
N VAL A 46 19.18 5.94 -4.12
CA VAL A 46 19.61 5.63 -5.50
C VAL A 46 18.44 5.33 -6.45
N LEU A 47 17.21 5.18 -5.94
CA LEU A 47 16.02 4.88 -6.74
C LEU A 47 15.13 6.11 -6.85
N ALA A 48 14.76 6.50 -8.07
CA ALA A 48 13.77 7.56 -8.25
C ALA A 48 12.36 7.02 -7.98
N PRO A 49 11.48 7.76 -7.26
CA PRO A 49 10.14 7.28 -6.93
C PRO A 49 9.32 6.83 -8.15
N LYS A 50 9.44 7.52 -9.29
CA LYS A 50 8.72 7.19 -10.53
C LYS A 50 9.04 5.79 -11.05
N ASP A 51 10.26 5.31 -10.87
CA ASP A 51 10.74 4.04 -11.44
C ASP A 51 10.27 2.84 -10.61
N VAL A 52 9.81 3.09 -9.38
CA VAL A 52 9.41 2.06 -8.41
C VAL A 52 7.96 2.20 -7.93
N ALA A 53 7.27 3.28 -8.29
CA ALA A 53 5.89 3.54 -7.88
C ALA A 53 4.94 2.36 -8.18
N PRO A 54 4.98 1.70 -9.37
CA PRO A 54 4.10 0.57 -9.66
C PRO A 54 4.29 -0.63 -8.71
N PHE A 55 5.46 -0.76 -8.07
CA PHE A 55 5.72 -1.87 -7.15
C PHE A 55 4.91 -1.78 -5.86
N SER A 56 4.45 -0.59 -5.47
CA SER A 56 3.67 -0.37 -4.26
C SER A 56 2.25 -0.93 -4.30
N ASP A 57 1.76 -1.35 -5.47
CA ASP A 57 0.44 -1.97 -5.64
C ASP A 57 0.52 -3.21 -6.56
N ALA A 58 0.78 -3.00 -7.86
CA ALA A 58 0.86 -4.08 -8.84
C ALA A 58 1.98 -5.09 -8.52
N GLY A 59 3.17 -4.59 -8.14
CA GLY A 59 4.30 -5.45 -7.78
C GLY A 59 4.03 -6.27 -6.51
N LEU A 60 3.49 -5.66 -5.46
CA LEU A 60 3.14 -6.38 -4.22
C LEU A 60 2.06 -7.44 -4.46
N THR A 61 1.09 -7.16 -5.32
CA THR A 61 0.04 -8.12 -5.69
C THR A 61 0.65 -9.36 -6.35
N ALA A 62 1.48 -9.16 -7.38
CA ALA A 62 2.17 -10.27 -8.06
C ALA A 62 3.10 -11.04 -7.10
N TYR A 63 3.90 -10.33 -6.30
CA TYR A 63 4.80 -10.94 -5.31
C TYR A 63 4.05 -11.81 -4.30
N ARG A 64 2.91 -11.34 -3.77
CA ARG A 64 2.11 -12.10 -2.80
C ARG A 64 1.57 -13.40 -3.39
N VAL A 65 1.15 -13.40 -4.66
CA VAL A 65 0.70 -14.62 -5.35
C VAL A 65 1.85 -15.61 -5.46
N VAL A 66 3.01 -15.18 -5.97
CA VAL A 66 4.18 -16.06 -6.14
C VAL A 66 4.68 -16.60 -4.81
N LYS A 67 4.71 -15.79 -3.75
CA LYS A 67 5.14 -16.23 -2.41
C LYS A 67 4.21 -17.24 -1.75
N LYS A 68 2.92 -17.25 -2.12
CA LYS A 68 1.91 -18.17 -1.58
C LYS A 68 1.80 -19.48 -2.34
N ALA A 69 2.27 -19.52 -3.59
CA ALA A 69 2.41 -20.75 -4.36
C ALA A 69 3.47 -21.66 -3.73
#